data_AF-A0A915PKZ4-F1
#
_entry.id   AF-A0A915PKZ4-F1
#
_cell.length_a   1.000
_cell.length_b   1.000
_cell.length_c   1.000
_cell.angle_alpha   90.00
_cell.angle_beta   90.00
_cell.angle_gamma   90.00
#
_symmetry.space_group_name_H-M   'P 1'
#
loop_
_entity.id
_entity.type
_entity.pdbx_description
1 polymer ?
#
loop_
_entity_poly.entity_id
_entity_poly.type
_entity_poly.pdbx_seq_one_letter_code
_entity_poly.pdbx_strand_id
1 'polypeptide(L)'
;MKTIETTNVIPVDLQALLCWNARILKYFAEIIGDNDGKAKFGETEEEIRRTVNVLLYNKTEKAWLDYNIRDKSHNTLYYLATAMPLFTKCHAELDIDISNKFIEFMNRFHVLEYPNGVPTSLNNTGQQWDLPNGWPPLQHIVIEGMRKSDNPEAQNLAFKLARKWVLANYKVFKKTSKMWEKIDVTGTVPKPGKGGEYNVQDGFGWTNGVILDLLSTYYDSIKVEETDDKFPSQVTTSKIESPKNKSSKITSFRIKDSKKIALETKAPQVACGRLGSVGKDGFGDIAANIKCQCW
;
A
#
# COMPACT_ATOMS: atom_id res chain seq x y z
N MET A 1 -1.03 -17.23 21.17
CA MET A 1 -0.30 -16.29 22.05
C MET A 1 0.70 -16.93 23.01
N LYS A 2 0.46 -18.12 23.59
CA LYS A 2 1.36 -18.71 24.60
C LYS A 2 2.81 -18.97 24.15
N THR A 3 3.08 -18.98 22.85
CA THR A 3 4.39 -19.25 22.25
C THR A 3 5.00 -18.00 21.59
N ILE A 4 4.45 -16.80 21.83
CA ILE A 4 4.97 -15.57 21.25
C ILE A 4 6.35 -15.25 21.83
N GLU A 5 7.26 -14.82 20.96
CA GLU A 5 8.60 -14.43 21.33
C GLU A 5 9.01 -13.22 20.50
N THR A 6 9.03 -12.05 21.13
CA THR A 6 9.31 -10.78 20.45
C THR A 6 10.71 -10.28 20.77
N THR A 7 11.19 -10.45 22.01
CA THR A 7 12.45 -9.87 22.49
C THR A 7 13.72 -10.55 21.96
N ASN A 8 13.59 -11.77 21.43
CA ASN A 8 14.70 -12.48 20.77
C ASN A 8 14.65 -12.33 19.24
N VAL A 9 13.73 -11.52 18.71
CA VAL A 9 13.65 -11.23 17.29
C VAL A 9 14.23 -9.85 17.04
N ILE A 10 15.13 -9.75 16.06
CA ILE A 10 15.54 -8.48 15.47
C ILE A 10 14.61 -8.25 14.27
N PRO A 11 13.63 -7.35 14.39
CA PRO A 11 12.62 -7.19 13.37
C PRO A 11 13.11 -6.25 12.27
N VAL A 12 12.84 -6.63 11.03
CA VAL A 12 13.33 -5.95 9.84
C VAL A 12 12.81 -4.51 9.72
N ASP A 13 11.56 -4.30 10.11
CA ASP A 13 10.88 -3.03 10.01
C ASP A 13 11.46 -1.98 10.98
N LEU A 14 11.74 -2.37 12.23
CA LEU A 14 12.39 -1.49 13.21
C LEU A 14 13.77 -1.05 12.73
N GLN A 15 14.61 -1.97 12.26
CA GLN A 15 15.96 -1.64 11.80
C GLN A 15 15.91 -0.69 10.60
N ALA A 16 14.99 -0.90 9.66
CA ALA A 16 14.77 -0.02 8.53
C ALA A 16 14.29 1.39 8.96
N LEU A 17 13.39 1.48 9.94
CA LEU A 17 12.93 2.76 10.49
C LEU A 17 14.03 3.51 11.24
N LEU A 18 14.85 2.82 12.04
CA LEU A 18 15.97 3.43 12.75
C LEU A 18 17.02 4.00 11.79
N CYS A 19 17.31 3.26 10.72
CA CYS A 19 18.16 3.73 9.63
C CYS A 19 17.61 4.99 8.97
N TRP A 20 16.31 5.03 8.69
CA TRP A 20 15.67 6.22 8.14
C TRP A 20 15.70 7.41 9.10
N ASN A 21 15.47 7.18 10.39
CA ASN A 21 15.57 8.20 11.43
C ASN A 21 16.97 8.79 11.52
N ALA A 22 18.01 7.96 11.48
CA ALA A 22 19.41 8.42 11.47
C ALA A 22 19.68 9.33 10.26
N ARG A 23 19.18 8.97 9.07
CA ARG A 23 19.27 9.81 7.87
C ARG A 23 18.56 11.16 8.04
N ILE A 24 17.38 11.18 8.63
CA ILE A 24 16.63 12.42 8.90
C ILE A 24 17.40 13.32 9.87
N LEU A 25 17.94 12.74 10.95
CA LEU A 25 18.73 13.48 11.93
C LEU A 25 20.03 14.04 11.34
N LYS A 26 20.71 13.27 10.49
CA LYS A 26 21.86 13.73 9.70
C LYS A 26 21.50 14.94 8.82
N TYR A 27 20.35 14.88 8.13
CA TYR A 27 19.85 15.98 7.30
C TYR A 27 19.55 17.24 8.13
N PHE A 28 18.91 17.10 9.30
CA PHE A 28 18.67 18.24 10.18
C PHE A 28 19.95 18.83 10.77
N ALA A 29 20.91 17.99 11.16
CA ALA A 29 22.23 18.43 11.63
C ALA A 29 22.95 19.26 10.54
N GLU A 30 22.86 18.83 9.28
CA GLU A 30 23.38 19.59 8.14
C GLU A 30 22.72 20.96 7.97
N ILE A 31 21.39 21.06 8.10
CA ILE A 31 20.67 22.33 7.99
C ILE A 31 21.10 23.35 9.06
N ILE A 32 21.34 22.89 10.29
CA ILE A 32 21.70 23.77 11.41
C ILE A 32 23.21 24.01 11.53
N GLY A 33 24.03 23.41 10.67
CA GLY A 33 25.48 23.54 10.70
C GLY A 33 26.17 22.72 11.81
N ASP A 34 25.50 21.72 12.38
CA ASP A 34 26.07 20.79 13.37
C ASP A 34 26.85 19.68 12.66
N ASN A 35 28.15 19.92 12.45
CA ASN A 35 29.03 18.97 11.77
C ASN A 35 29.25 17.68 12.58
N ASP A 36 29.30 17.77 13.91
CA ASP A 36 29.50 16.61 14.79
C ASP A 36 28.27 15.70 14.77
N GLY A 37 27.06 16.30 14.86
CA GLY A 37 25.80 15.59 14.70
C GLY A 37 25.67 14.95 13.32
N LYS A 38 26.03 15.68 12.25
CA LYS A 38 26.02 15.15 10.88
C LYS A 38 26.92 13.92 10.75
N ALA A 39 28.14 13.97 11.27
CA ALA A 39 29.06 12.84 11.26
C ALA A 39 28.49 11.65 12.05
N LYS A 40 28.07 11.88 13.30
CA LYS A 40 27.53 10.86 14.19
C LYS A 40 26.31 10.14 13.60
N PHE A 41 25.34 10.90 13.10
CA PHE A 41 24.13 10.30 12.52
C PHE A 41 24.40 9.63 11.18
N GLY A 42 25.38 10.13 10.41
CA GLY A 42 25.88 9.44 9.22
C GLY A 42 26.50 8.08 9.55
N GLU A 43 27.38 8.00 10.54
CA GLU A 43 27.96 6.73 10.99
C GLU A 43 26.89 5.76 11.51
N THR A 44 25.92 6.28 12.27
CA THR A 44 24.78 5.49 12.78
C THR A 44 23.92 4.93 11.64
N GLU A 45 23.61 5.74 10.62
CA GLU A 45 22.88 5.30 9.43
C GLU A 45 23.62 4.15 8.73
N GLU A 46 24.93 4.30 8.53
CA GLU A 46 25.78 3.31 7.86
C GLU A 46 25.86 1.99 8.62
N GLU A 47 26.01 2.05 9.94
CA GLU A 47 26.08 0.85 10.79
C GLU A 47 24.78 0.05 10.76
N ILE A 48 23.63 0.72 10.89
CA ILE A 48 22.32 0.07 10.83
C ILE A 48 22.10 -0.51 9.43
N ARG A 49 22.41 0.25 8.37
CA ARG A 49 22.28 -0.21 6.98
C ARG A 49 23.13 -1.44 6.71
N ARG A 50 24.37 -1.49 7.21
CA ARG A 50 25.23 -2.68 7.14
C ARG A 50 24.56 -3.85 7.84
N THR A 51 23.94 -3.64 9.00
CA THR A 51 23.22 -4.67 9.75
C THR A 51 22.02 -5.21 8.96
N VAL A 52 21.20 -4.34 8.37
CA VAL A 52 20.09 -4.75 7.49
C VAL A 52 20.58 -5.60 6.32
N ASN A 53 21.69 -5.22 5.69
CA ASN A 53 22.23 -5.92 4.53
C ASN A 53 22.94 -7.25 4.86
N VAL A 54 23.61 -7.34 6.01
CA VAL A 54 24.40 -8.53 6.37
C VAL A 54 23.58 -9.53 7.17
N LEU A 55 22.78 -9.05 8.11
CA LEU A 55 22.06 -9.90 9.06
C LEU A 55 20.64 -10.19 8.60
N LEU A 56 19.90 -9.19 8.13
CA LEU A 56 18.46 -9.34 7.86
C LEU A 56 18.16 -9.73 6.40
N TYR A 57 19.02 -9.36 5.45
CA TYR A 57 18.83 -9.76 4.06
C TYR A 57 19.24 -11.23 3.84
N ASN A 58 18.26 -12.07 3.50
CA ASN A 58 18.49 -13.46 3.17
C ASN A 58 18.66 -13.63 1.65
N LYS A 59 19.86 -14.01 1.21
CA LYS A 59 20.20 -14.14 -0.22
C LYS A 59 19.44 -15.27 -0.93
N THR A 60 19.13 -16.36 -0.22
CA THR A 60 18.37 -17.50 -0.78
C THR A 60 16.91 -17.10 -0.98
N GLU A 61 16.32 -16.46 0.02
CA GLU A 61 14.93 -16.04 -0.03
C GLU A 61 14.72 -14.79 -0.89
N LYS A 62 15.79 -14.02 -1.18
CA LYS A 62 15.77 -12.75 -1.92
C LYS A 62 14.90 -11.67 -1.25
N ALA A 63 14.91 -11.65 0.08
CA ALA A 63 14.11 -10.72 0.89
C ALA A 63 14.79 -10.41 2.23
N TRP A 64 14.32 -9.35 2.87
CA TRP A 64 14.72 -9.02 4.23
C TRP A 64 13.78 -9.67 5.23
N LEU A 65 14.33 -10.45 6.14
CA LEU A 65 13.58 -11.27 7.06
C LEU A 65 14.01 -10.97 8.49
N ASP A 66 13.06 -11.10 9.40
CA ASP A 66 13.34 -11.03 10.84
C ASP A 66 14.36 -12.11 11.22
N TYR A 67 15.27 -11.77 12.13
CA TYR A 67 16.31 -12.68 12.59
C TYR A 67 16.12 -13.01 14.07
N ASN A 68 16.00 -14.30 14.38
CA ASN A 68 15.92 -14.77 15.76
C ASN A 68 17.33 -14.97 16.32
N ILE A 69 17.67 -14.26 17.39
CA ILE A 69 19.02 -14.30 17.99
C ILE A 69 19.28 -15.57 18.82
N ARG A 70 18.22 -16.20 19.34
CA ARG A 70 18.33 -17.46 20.09
C ARG A 70 18.63 -18.61 19.14
N ASP A 71 17.82 -18.71 18.08
CA ASP A 71 17.89 -19.82 17.12
C ASP A 71 18.88 -19.53 15.98
N LYS A 72 19.42 -18.30 15.93
CA LYS A 72 20.39 -17.81 14.94
C LYS A 72 19.94 -18.00 13.50
N SER A 73 18.65 -17.80 13.25
CA SER A 73 18.01 -18.12 11.96
C SER A 73 17.01 -17.03 11.54
N HIS A 74 16.76 -16.96 10.23
CA HIS A 74 15.72 -16.12 9.66
C HIS A 74 14.34 -16.76 9.82
N ASN A 75 13.34 -15.94 10.10
CA ASN A 75 11.95 -16.33 9.90
C ASN A 75 11.62 -16.28 8.40
N THR A 76 11.53 -17.43 7.73
CA THR A 76 11.28 -17.53 6.29
C THR A 76 9.80 -17.46 5.91
N LEU A 77 8.92 -17.26 6.89
CA LEU A 77 7.50 -17.01 6.62
C LEU A 77 7.28 -15.63 5.98
N TYR A 78 6.23 -15.53 5.19
CA TYR A 78 5.84 -14.27 4.57
C TYR A 78 5.22 -13.30 5.60
N TYR A 79 5.80 -12.10 5.66
CA TYR A 79 5.22 -10.93 6.31
C TYR A 79 5.47 -9.68 5.47
N LEU A 80 4.43 -8.86 5.25
CA LEU A 80 4.54 -7.67 4.40
C LEU A 80 5.50 -6.60 4.97
N ALA A 81 5.85 -6.69 6.24
CA ALA A 81 6.90 -5.87 6.88
C ALA A 81 8.27 -5.97 6.17
N THR A 82 8.53 -7.05 5.41
CA THR A 82 9.74 -7.17 4.55
C THR A 82 9.86 -6.04 3.52
N ALA A 83 8.79 -5.29 3.22
CA ALA A 83 8.84 -4.13 2.32
C ALA A 83 9.52 -2.89 2.93
N MET A 84 9.71 -2.85 4.26
CA MET A 84 10.18 -1.65 4.96
C MET A 84 11.58 -1.17 4.52
N PRO A 85 12.59 -2.04 4.32
CA PRO A 85 13.90 -1.60 3.81
C PRO A 85 13.80 -0.94 2.43
N LEU A 86 12.92 -1.42 1.55
CA LEU A 86 12.69 -0.81 0.24
C LEU A 86 12.04 0.58 0.38
N PHE A 87 11.02 0.70 1.23
CA PHE A 87 10.35 1.98 1.51
C PHE A 87 11.27 3.04 2.10
N THR A 88 12.08 2.66 3.08
CA THR A 88 13.02 3.54 3.78
C THR A 88 14.30 3.79 2.99
N LYS A 89 14.51 3.11 1.86
CA LYS A 89 15.81 3.06 1.15
C LYS A 89 16.95 2.69 2.11
N CYS A 90 16.70 1.80 3.06
CA CYS A 90 17.72 1.24 3.95
C CYS A 90 18.12 -0.15 3.46
N HIS A 91 18.71 -0.18 2.28
CA HIS A 91 19.25 -1.39 1.67
C HIS A 91 20.59 -1.07 1.00
N ALA A 92 21.25 -2.08 0.44
CA ALA A 92 22.47 -1.88 -0.33
C ALA A 92 22.21 -0.92 -1.50
N GLU A 93 22.94 0.19 -1.57
CA GLU A 93 22.78 1.22 -2.61
C GLU A 93 23.10 0.71 -4.02
N LEU A 94 24.05 -0.23 -4.12
CA LEU A 94 24.54 -0.74 -5.40
C LEU A 94 23.73 -1.93 -5.94
N ASP A 95 22.72 -2.39 -5.22
CA ASP A 95 21.86 -3.49 -5.69
C ASP A 95 20.71 -2.95 -6.54
N ILE A 96 21.01 -2.65 -7.82
CA ILE A 96 20.02 -2.15 -8.79
C ILE A 96 18.85 -3.11 -9.03
N ASP A 97 19.03 -4.40 -8.71
CA ASP A 97 18.04 -5.45 -8.95
C ASP A 97 17.17 -5.73 -7.71
N ILE A 98 17.36 -4.97 -6.62
CA ILE A 98 16.69 -5.23 -5.34
C ILE A 98 15.16 -5.18 -5.44
N SER A 99 14.63 -4.32 -6.30
CA SER A 99 13.18 -4.21 -6.52
C SER A 99 12.62 -5.44 -7.24
N ASN A 100 13.34 -5.98 -8.24
CA ASN A 100 12.93 -7.22 -8.92
C ASN A 100 12.98 -8.41 -7.97
N LYS A 101 14.04 -8.53 -7.17
CA LYS A 101 14.17 -9.57 -6.13
C LYS A 101 13.00 -9.54 -5.15
N PHE A 102 12.60 -8.35 -4.72
CA PHE A 102 11.43 -8.17 -3.87
C PHE A 102 10.11 -8.57 -4.58
N ILE A 103 9.95 -8.22 -5.87
CA ILE A 103 8.79 -8.64 -6.67
C ILE A 103 8.76 -10.18 -6.82
N GLU A 104 9.90 -10.82 -7.09
CA GLU A 104 10.02 -12.28 -7.14
C GLU A 104 9.60 -12.94 -5.83
N PHE A 105 10.04 -12.37 -4.69
CA PHE A 105 9.60 -12.81 -3.36
C PHE A 105 8.07 -12.73 -3.23
N MET A 106 7.46 -11.59 -3.58
CA MET A 106 6.00 -11.43 -3.53
C MET A 106 5.26 -12.41 -4.46
N ASN A 107 5.79 -12.65 -5.67
CA ASN A 107 5.22 -13.60 -6.63
C ASN A 107 5.28 -15.04 -6.09
N ARG A 108 6.40 -15.45 -5.49
CA ARG A 108 6.58 -16.79 -4.93
C ARG A 108 5.53 -17.13 -3.88
N PHE A 109 5.11 -16.14 -3.09
CA PHE A 109 4.08 -16.30 -2.06
C PHE A 109 2.65 -16.07 -2.56
N HIS A 110 2.46 -15.78 -3.87
CA HIS A 110 1.16 -15.51 -4.48
C HIS A 110 0.38 -14.36 -3.81
N VAL A 111 1.07 -13.46 -3.10
CA VAL A 111 0.43 -12.40 -2.30
C VAL A 111 -0.14 -11.27 -3.16
N LEU A 112 0.31 -11.17 -4.40
CA LEU A 112 -0.20 -10.22 -5.39
C LEU A 112 -1.56 -10.65 -5.99
N GLU A 113 -1.97 -11.91 -5.79
CA GLU A 113 -3.24 -12.45 -6.33
C GLU A 113 -4.44 -12.10 -5.46
N TYR A 114 -4.22 -11.64 -4.22
CA TYR A 114 -5.31 -11.23 -3.33
C TYR A 114 -6.06 -10.04 -3.94
N PRO A 115 -7.41 -10.11 -4.01
CA PRO A 115 -8.21 -9.17 -4.80
C PRO A 115 -8.32 -7.78 -4.17
N ASN A 116 -8.21 -7.67 -2.85
CA ASN A 116 -8.55 -6.44 -2.12
C ASN A 116 -7.34 -5.79 -1.43
N GLY A 117 -6.12 -6.14 -1.84
CA GLY A 117 -4.87 -5.67 -1.26
C GLY A 117 -3.85 -6.79 -1.13
N VAL A 118 -2.78 -6.56 -0.38
CA VAL A 118 -1.76 -7.55 -0.05
C VAL A 118 -1.95 -7.97 1.41
N PRO A 119 -1.99 -9.27 1.74
CA PRO A 119 -2.17 -9.70 3.12
C PRO A 119 -0.98 -9.33 4.01
N THR A 120 -1.23 -9.20 5.31
CA THR A 120 -0.17 -8.93 6.30
C THR A 120 0.80 -10.09 6.44
N SER A 121 0.25 -11.31 6.48
CA SER A 121 0.93 -12.58 6.53
C SER A 121 0.08 -13.62 5.78
N LEU A 122 0.60 -14.83 5.60
CA LEU A 122 -0.19 -15.97 5.07
C LEU A 122 -0.77 -16.87 6.17
N ASN A 123 -0.48 -16.60 7.43
CA ASN A 123 -0.98 -17.40 8.54
C ASN A 123 -2.35 -16.91 8.97
N ASN A 124 -3.32 -17.82 9.11
CA ASN A 124 -4.65 -17.50 9.64
C ASN A 124 -4.75 -17.92 11.11
N THR A 125 -4.17 -17.12 11.99
CA THR A 125 -4.07 -17.41 13.42
C THR A 125 -5.26 -16.91 14.24
N GLY A 126 -6.14 -16.12 13.62
CA GLY A 126 -7.19 -15.34 14.29
C GLY A 126 -6.67 -14.07 14.97
N GLN A 127 -5.37 -13.78 14.93
CA GLN A 127 -4.80 -12.50 15.39
C GLN A 127 -5.02 -11.38 14.38
N GLN A 128 -4.85 -10.13 14.81
CA GLN A 128 -5.14 -8.97 13.96
C GLN A 128 -4.13 -8.77 12.82
N TRP A 129 -2.85 -9.04 13.10
CA TRP A 129 -1.72 -8.83 12.18
C TRP A 129 -1.40 -10.08 11.36
N ASP A 130 -2.44 -10.78 10.93
CA ASP A 130 -2.36 -12.05 10.21
C ASP A 130 -3.49 -12.14 9.17
N LEU A 131 -3.44 -13.14 8.29
CA LEU A 131 -4.50 -13.41 7.32
C LEU A 131 -5.86 -13.57 8.05
N PRO A 132 -6.95 -12.93 7.58
CA PRO A 132 -7.17 -12.36 6.25
C PRO A 132 -6.92 -10.85 6.12
N ASN A 133 -6.29 -10.22 7.11
CA ASN A 133 -6.25 -8.75 7.17
C ASN A 133 -5.13 -8.17 6.32
N GLY A 134 -5.46 -7.09 5.60
CA GLY A 134 -4.51 -6.10 5.08
C GLY A 134 -4.66 -4.79 5.83
N TRP A 135 -3.53 -4.20 6.20
CA TRP A 135 -3.48 -2.95 6.97
C TRP A 135 -3.04 -1.78 6.09
N PRO A 136 -3.76 -0.64 6.13
CA PRO A 136 -3.43 0.53 5.33
C PRO A 136 -1.95 0.97 5.41
N PRO A 137 -1.29 1.02 6.59
CA PRO A 137 0.13 1.36 6.66
C PRO A 137 1.03 0.41 5.87
N LEU A 138 0.79 -0.91 5.95
CA LEU A 138 1.60 -1.90 5.22
C LEU A 138 1.36 -1.85 3.71
N GLN A 139 0.12 -1.55 3.29
CA GLN A 139 -0.17 -1.31 1.88
C GLN A 139 0.59 -0.09 1.37
N HIS A 140 0.58 0.99 2.15
CA HIS A 140 1.28 2.23 1.81
C HIS A 140 2.78 2.01 1.71
N ILE A 141 3.40 1.34 2.69
CA ILE A 141 4.83 1.02 2.70
C ILE A 141 5.23 0.26 1.43
N VAL A 142 4.50 -0.81 1.06
CA VAL A 142 4.85 -1.60 -0.13
C VAL A 142 4.65 -0.82 -1.43
N ILE A 143 3.55 -0.05 -1.54
CA ILE A 143 3.27 0.79 -2.72
C ILE A 143 4.33 1.88 -2.86
N GLU A 144 4.60 2.64 -1.81
CA GLU A 144 5.55 3.75 -1.83
C GLU A 144 6.99 3.27 -2.02
N GLY A 145 7.38 2.15 -1.42
CA GLY A 145 8.71 1.58 -1.62
C GLY A 145 8.96 1.22 -3.08
N MET A 146 7.98 0.60 -3.74
CA MET A 146 8.08 0.29 -5.16
C MET A 146 7.95 1.54 -6.05
N ARG A 147 7.08 2.49 -5.71
CA ARG A 147 6.90 3.74 -6.46
C ARG A 147 8.15 4.62 -6.45
N LYS A 148 8.86 4.69 -5.32
CA LYS A 148 10.09 5.49 -5.13
C LYS A 148 11.36 4.76 -5.56
N SER A 149 11.23 3.52 -6.04
CA SER A 149 12.33 2.78 -6.66
C SER A 149 12.65 3.33 -8.05
N ASP A 150 13.85 3.05 -8.53
CA ASP A 150 14.29 3.40 -9.89
C ASP A 150 13.91 2.30 -10.91
N ASN A 151 13.02 1.37 -10.55
CA ASN A 151 12.63 0.22 -11.35
C ASN A 151 11.23 0.42 -11.96
N PRO A 152 11.11 0.51 -13.30
CA PRO A 152 9.82 0.73 -13.97
C PRO A 152 8.77 -0.36 -13.73
N GLU A 153 9.18 -1.62 -13.60
CA GLU A 153 8.25 -2.73 -13.33
C GLU A 153 7.67 -2.62 -11.92
N ALA A 154 8.51 -2.28 -10.94
CA ALA A 154 8.09 -2.00 -9.57
C ALA A 154 7.15 -0.80 -9.50
N GLN A 155 7.46 0.29 -10.21
CA GLN A 155 6.58 1.47 -10.28
C GLN A 155 5.21 1.14 -10.89
N ASN A 156 5.17 0.32 -11.95
CA ASN A 156 3.92 -0.14 -12.54
C ASN A 156 3.13 -1.06 -11.58
N LEU A 157 3.82 -1.95 -10.86
CA LEU A 157 3.19 -2.78 -9.84
C LEU A 157 2.65 -1.94 -8.67
N ALA A 158 3.37 -0.91 -8.24
CA ALA A 158 2.93 0.03 -7.23
C ALA A 158 1.59 0.69 -7.62
N PHE A 159 1.47 1.15 -8.87
CA PHE A 159 0.21 1.69 -9.38
C PHE A 159 -0.93 0.66 -9.35
N LYS A 160 -0.68 -0.58 -9.80
CA LYS A 160 -1.68 -1.66 -9.77
C LYS A 160 -2.16 -1.95 -8.34
N LEU A 161 -1.24 -1.98 -7.38
CA LEU A 161 -1.56 -2.18 -5.97
C LEU A 161 -2.31 -0.98 -5.36
N ALA A 162 -1.89 0.24 -5.68
CA ALA A 162 -2.58 1.46 -5.26
C ALA A 162 -4.04 1.47 -5.75
N ARG A 163 -4.24 1.22 -7.04
CA ARG A 163 -5.59 1.11 -7.63
C ARG A 163 -6.41 0.02 -6.95
N LYS A 164 -5.83 -1.16 -6.76
CA LYS A 164 -6.48 -2.29 -6.07
C LYS A 164 -6.94 -1.91 -4.66
N TRP A 165 -6.04 -1.31 -3.86
CA TRP A 165 -6.32 -0.93 -2.48
C TRP A 165 -7.37 0.19 -2.37
N VAL A 166 -7.26 1.21 -3.22
CA VAL A 166 -8.22 2.33 -3.29
C VAL A 166 -9.61 1.82 -3.66
N LEU A 167 -9.72 0.94 -4.67
CA LEU A 167 -10.99 0.33 -5.04
C LEU A 167 -11.59 -0.54 -3.92
N ALA A 168 -10.77 -1.31 -3.22
CA ALA A 168 -11.24 -2.12 -2.09
C ALA A 168 -11.86 -1.24 -0.99
N ASN A 169 -11.17 -0.16 -0.61
CA ASN A 169 -11.66 0.80 0.38
C ASN A 169 -12.92 1.51 -0.10
N TYR A 170 -12.97 1.94 -1.38
CA TYR A 170 -14.16 2.55 -1.97
C TYR A 170 -15.37 1.62 -1.90
N LYS A 171 -15.22 0.35 -2.27
CA LYS A 171 -16.33 -0.63 -2.21
C LYS A 171 -16.82 -0.87 -0.78
N VAL A 172 -15.92 -0.94 0.20
CA VAL A 172 -16.30 -1.04 1.62
C VAL A 172 -17.00 0.22 2.09
N PHE A 173 -16.47 1.40 1.72
CA PHE A 173 -17.07 2.69 2.05
C PHE A 173 -18.47 2.82 1.46
N LYS A 174 -18.68 2.49 0.18
CA LYS A 174 -20.01 2.50 -0.46
C LYS A 174 -21.03 1.62 0.25
N LYS A 175 -20.59 0.48 0.80
CA LYS A 175 -21.47 -0.46 1.50
C LYS A 175 -21.74 -0.08 2.96
N THR A 176 -20.77 0.52 3.63
CA THR A 176 -20.80 0.74 5.09
C THR A 176 -20.88 2.21 5.51
N SER A 177 -20.70 3.13 4.56
CA SER A 177 -20.53 4.58 4.77
C SER A 177 -19.39 4.94 5.72
N LYS A 178 -18.40 4.06 5.87
CA LYS A 178 -17.32 4.15 6.86
C LYS A 178 -15.99 3.68 6.27
N MET A 179 -14.91 4.31 6.70
CA MET A 179 -13.54 3.84 6.50
C MET A 179 -13.16 2.97 7.71
N TRP A 180 -12.41 1.88 7.50
CA TRP A 180 -12.15 0.89 8.54
C TRP A 180 -10.66 0.76 8.85
N GLU A 181 -10.36 0.41 10.09
CA GLU A 181 -8.99 0.19 10.60
C GLU A 181 -8.16 -0.74 9.71
N LYS A 182 -8.77 -1.81 9.21
CA LYS A 182 -8.17 -2.86 8.39
C LYS A 182 -9.22 -3.48 7.49
N ILE A 183 -8.81 -4.04 6.35
CA ILE A 183 -9.71 -4.68 5.37
C ILE A 183 -9.37 -6.15 5.24
N ASP A 184 -10.40 -6.98 5.08
CA ASP A 184 -10.22 -8.37 4.66
C ASP A 184 -9.78 -8.38 3.18
N VAL A 185 -8.53 -8.76 2.95
CA VAL A 185 -7.96 -8.75 1.59
C VAL A 185 -8.44 -9.93 0.73
N THR A 186 -9.18 -10.87 1.33
CA THR A 186 -9.66 -12.10 0.71
C THR A 186 -11.06 -11.92 0.12
N GLY A 187 -11.42 -12.85 -0.78
CA GLY A 187 -12.75 -12.92 -1.36
C GLY A 187 -13.06 -11.84 -2.39
N THR A 188 -14.12 -12.05 -3.16
CA THR A 188 -14.49 -11.17 -4.29
C THR A 188 -15.16 -9.86 -3.88
N VAL A 189 -15.65 -9.79 -2.64
CA VAL A 189 -16.30 -8.59 -2.09
C VAL A 189 -15.50 -8.13 -0.86
N PRO A 190 -14.85 -6.96 -0.92
CA PRO A 190 -14.10 -6.44 0.20
C PRO A 190 -15.05 -6.12 1.36
N LYS A 191 -14.54 -6.30 2.58
CA LYS A 191 -15.28 -6.09 3.83
C LYS A 191 -14.31 -5.66 4.94
N PRO A 192 -14.81 -5.10 6.05
CA PRO A 192 -13.97 -4.82 7.20
C PRO A 192 -13.22 -6.08 7.66
N GLY A 193 -11.96 -5.92 8.04
CA GLY A 193 -11.17 -7.02 8.59
C GLY A 193 -11.67 -7.45 9.98
N LYS A 194 -11.02 -8.44 10.57
CA LYS A 194 -11.48 -9.09 11.80
C LYS A 194 -10.35 -9.63 12.66
N GLY A 195 -10.69 -10.29 13.77
CA GLY A 195 -9.73 -11.01 14.62
C GLY A 195 -9.01 -10.14 15.64
N GLY A 196 -8.31 -10.83 16.53
CA GLY A 196 -7.63 -10.36 17.74
C GLY A 196 -8.54 -10.01 18.91
N GLU A 197 -8.01 -9.14 19.77
CA GLU A 197 -8.52 -8.89 21.12
C GLU A 197 -9.72 -7.95 21.18
N TYR A 198 -10.01 -7.21 20.11
CA TYR A 198 -11.12 -6.26 20.06
C TYR A 198 -11.78 -6.21 18.67
N ASN A 199 -12.99 -5.65 18.63
CA ASN A 199 -13.77 -5.50 17.40
C ASN A 199 -13.14 -4.47 16.46
N VAL A 200 -13.20 -4.69 15.14
CA VAL A 200 -12.66 -3.75 14.15
C VAL A 200 -13.27 -2.34 14.29
N GLN A 201 -12.43 -1.31 14.22
CA GLN A 201 -12.82 0.09 14.41
C GLN A 201 -13.09 0.82 13.08
N ASP A 202 -13.92 1.88 13.12
CA ASP A 202 -14.26 2.72 11.98
C ASP A 202 -13.72 4.16 12.08
N GLY A 203 -13.81 4.93 10.99
CA GLY A 203 -13.30 6.31 10.88
C GLY A 203 -11.78 6.45 10.76
N PHE A 204 -11.06 5.34 10.80
CA PHE A 204 -9.67 5.24 11.25
C PHE A 204 -8.64 6.12 10.52
N GLY A 205 -7.83 6.84 11.30
CA GLY A 205 -6.92 7.91 10.81
C GLY A 205 -5.92 7.46 9.75
N TRP A 206 -5.18 6.35 9.96
CA TRP A 206 -4.23 5.87 8.95
C TRP A 206 -4.92 5.44 7.65
N THR A 207 -6.19 5.04 7.68
CA THR A 207 -6.89 4.51 6.50
C THR A 207 -7.22 5.70 5.62
N ASN A 208 -7.74 6.74 6.24
CA ASN A 208 -8.03 8.01 5.60
C ASN A 208 -6.74 8.62 5.02
N GLY A 209 -5.67 8.68 5.82
CA GLY A 209 -4.39 9.25 5.38
C GLY A 209 -3.80 8.53 4.18
N VAL A 210 -3.75 7.19 4.21
CA VAL A 210 -3.24 6.39 3.09
C VAL A 210 -4.10 6.57 1.83
N ILE A 211 -5.43 6.57 1.96
CA ILE A 211 -6.30 6.75 0.80
C ILE A 211 -6.17 8.15 0.19
N LEU A 212 -6.06 9.20 1.02
CA LEU A 212 -5.82 10.55 0.54
C LEU A 212 -4.48 10.66 -0.18
N ASP A 213 -3.41 10.10 0.38
CA ASP A 213 -2.08 10.13 -0.23
C ASP A 213 -2.06 9.41 -1.58
N LEU A 214 -2.68 8.23 -1.68
CA LEU A 214 -2.77 7.47 -2.93
C LEU A 214 -3.63 8.17 -3.98
N LEU A 215 -4.77 8.73 -3.59
CA LEU A 215 -5.63 9.50 -4.50
C LEU A 215 -4.94 10.78 -4.99
N SER A 216 -4.18 11.46 -4.12
CA SER A 216 -3.40 12.63 -4.50
C SER A 216 -2.23 12.26 -5.41
N THR A 217 -1.55 11.16 -5.13
CA THR A 217 -0.38 10.69 -5.90
C THR A 217 -0.76 10.24 -7.31
N TYR A 218 -1.92 9.59 -7.46
CA TYR A 218 -2.39 9.02 -8.72
C TYR A 218 -3.67 9.69 -9.24
N TYR A 219 -3.86 10.99 -8.95
CA TYR A 219 -5.11 11.72 -9.20
C TYR A 219 -5.55 11.70 -10.68
N ASP A 220 -4.61 11.64 -11.61
CA ASP A 220 -4.84 11.63 -13.06
C ASP A 220 -5.03 10.21 -13.63
N SER A 221 -4.59 9.19 -12.89
CA SER A 221 -4.40 7.82 -13.36
C SER A 221 -5.42 6.85 -12.76
N ILE A 222 -5.80 7.02 -11.49
CA ILE A 222 -6.82 6.18 -10.84
C ILE A 222 -8.21 6.68 -11.22
N LYS A 223 -9.00 5.83 -11.89
CA LYS A 223 -10.40 6.08 -12.26
C LYS A 223 -11.29 4.93 -11.78
N VAL A 224 -12.54 5.23 -11.42
CA VAL A 224 -13.56 4.19 -11.23
C VAL A 224 -14.16 3.91 -12.60
N GLU A 225 -14.03 2.68 -13.08
CA GLU A 225 -14.73 2.25 -14.30
C GLU A 225 -16.14 1.76 -13.94
N GLU A 226 -17.08 1.78 -14.90
CA GLU A 226 -18.44 1.27 -14.67
C GLU A 226 -18.45 -0.22 -14.26
N THR A 227 -17.41 -0.96 -14.61
CA THR A 227 -17.18 -2.35 -14.20
C THR A 227 -16.79 -2.46 -12.72
N ASP A 228 -16.16 -1.45 -12.14
CA ASP A 228 -15.74 -1.43 -10.74
C ASP A 228 -16.91 -1.23 -9.79
N ASP A 229 -17.93 -0.47 -10.21
CA ASP A 229 -19.15 -0.21 -9.43
C ASP A 229 -20.09 -1.43 -9.39
N LYS A 230 -19.89 -2.43 -10.26
CA LYS A 230 -20.65 -3.67 -10.23
C LYS A 230 -20.09 -4.57 -9.13
N PHE A 231 -20.79 -4.60 -7.99
CA PHE A 231 -20.59 -5.67 -7.01
C PHE A 231 -20.86 -7.02 -7.70
N PRO A 232 -19.99 -8.04 -7.51
CA PRO A 232 -20.31 -9.38 -7.97
C PRO A 232 -21.69 -9.76 -7.43
N SER A 233 -22.66 -9.92 -8.34
CA SER A 233 -23.99 -10.41 -8.01
C SER A 233 -23.81 -11.67 -7.19
N GLN A 234 -24.51 -11.78 -6.06
CA GLN A 234 -24.58 -13.05 -5.33
C GLN A 234 -24.88 -14.14 -6.35
N VAL A 235 -24.05 -15.18 -6.38
CA VAL A 235 -24.24 -16.33 -7.27
C VAL A 235 -25.57 -16.98 -6.88
N THR A 236 -26.66 -16.55 -7.51
CA THR A 236 -27.87 -17.36 -7.60
C THR A 236 -27.51 -18.53 -8.50
N THR A 237 -27.44 -19.71 -7.91
CA THR A 237 -27.37 -20.98 -8.64
C THR A 237 -28.59 -21.12 -9.54
N SER A 238 -28.48 -20.66 -10.79
CA SER A 238 -29.40 -21.00 -11.87
C SER A 238 -28.73 -22.01 -12.78
N LYS A 239 -29.40 -23.16 -12.93
CA LYS A 239 -29.04 -24.33 -13.72
C LYS A 239 -28.43 -23.96 -15.09
N ILE A 240 -27.38 -24.70 -15.44
CA ILE A 240 -26.73 -24.66 -16.75
C ILE A 240 -27.73 -25.18 -17.80
N GLU A 241 -28.24 -24.29 -18.64
CA GLU A 241 -28.75 -24.64 -19.98
C GLU A 241 -27.84 -23.98 -21.04
N SER A 242 -27.46 -24.79 -22.02
CA SER A 242 -26.48 -24.50 -23.06
C SER A 242 -27.04 -23.54 -24.13
N PRO A 243 -26.31 -22.50 -24.57
CA PRO A 243 -26.81 -21.60 -25.60
C PRO A 243 -26.44 -22.06 -27.02
N LYS A 244 -27.48 -22.17 -27.86
CA LYS A 244 -27.40 -22.24 -29.32
C LYS A 244 -27.02 -20.88 -29.92
N ASN A 245 -26.23 -20.97 -30.99
CA ASN A 245 -25.63 -19.96 -31.84
C ASN A 245 -26.62 -18.87 -32.35
N LYS A 246 -26.34 -17.58 -32.16
CA LYS A 246 -26.89 -16.48 -32.98
C LYS A 246 -25.89 -15.34 -33.19
N SER A 247 -25.59 -15.12 -34.47
CA SER A 247 -24.86 -13.98 -35.04
C SER A 247 -25.60 -12.66 -34.82
N SER A 248 -24.88 -11.58 -34.51
CA SER A 248 -25.39 -10.22 -34.66
C SER A 248 -24.30 -9.24 -35.11
N LYS A 249 -24.72 -8.35 -36.02
CA LYS A 249 -23.95 -7.39 -36.81
C LYS A 249 -23.34 -6.27 -35.96
N ILE A 250 -22.10 -5.92 -36.27
CA ILE A 250 -21.44 -4.70 -35.78
C ILE A 250 -21.96 -3.50 -36.59
N THR A 251 -22.50 -2.49 -35.92
CA THR A 251 -22.76 -1.16 -36.49
C THR A 251 -21.80 -0.17 -35.85
N SER A 252 -21.05 0.55 -36.69
CA SER A 252 -20.11 1.60 -36.29
C SER A 252 -20.85 2.92 -36.06
N PHE A 253 -20.46 3.67 -35.03
CA PHE A 253 -20.84 5.07 -34.87
C PHE A 253 -19.61 5.94 -34.63
N ARG A 254 -19.57 7.05 -35.37
CA ARG A 254 -18.51 8.06 -35.46
C ARG A 254 -18.98 9.29 -34.69
N ILE A 255 -18.16 9.83 -33.79
CA ILE A 255 -18.46 11.11 -33.12
C ILE A 255 -17.54 12.20 -33.68
N LYS A 256 -18.16 13.30 -34.11
CA LYS A 256 -17.56 14.53 -34.61
C LYS A 256 -17.49 15.59 -33.51
N ASP A 257 -16.49 16.45 -33.69
CA ASP A 257 -16.37 17.84 -33.28
C ASP A 257 -15.96 18.20 -31.85
N SER A 258 -14.74 18.72 -31.80
CA SER A 258 -14.09 19.49 -30.74
C SER A 258 -14.42 20.98 -30.88
N LYS A 259 -14.67 21.67 -29.76
CA LYS A 259 -14.55 23.13 -29.67
C LYS A 259 -13.81 23.55 -28.41
N LYS A 260 -12.73 24.32 -28.64
CA LYS A 260 -11.91 25.08 -27.70
C LYS A 260 -12.72 26.19 -27.02
N ILE A 261 -12.41 26.49 -25.75
CA ILE A 261 -12.53 27.84 -25.18
C ILE A 261 -11.26 28.13 -24.36
N ALA A 262 -10.75 29.34 -24.54
CA ALA A 262 -9.45 29.86 -24.12
C ALA A 262 -9.43 30.40 -22.67
N LEU A 263 -8.21 30.57 -22.16
CA LEU A 263 -7.86 31.22 -20.90
C LEU A 263 -8.19 32.73 -20.92
N GLU A 264 -8.62 33.26 -19.77
CA GLU A 264 -8.24 34.60 -19.31
C GLU A 264 -7.84 34.55 -17.83
N THR A 265 -6.72 35.20 -17.52
CA THR A 265 -6.11 35.34 -16.20
C THR A 265 -6.53 36.64 -15.53
N LYS A 266 -6.78 36.59 -14.22
CA LYS A 266 -6.55 37.72 -13.27
C LYS A 266 -6.59 37.19 -11.82
N ALA A 267 -5.48 37.39 -11.10
CA ALA A 267 -5.39 37.34 -9.63
C ALA A 267 -5.64 38.75 -9.05
N PRO A 268 -5.74 39.01 -7.73
CA PRO A 268 -5.52 38.12 -6.57
C PRO A 268 -6.60 38.22 -5.45
N GLN A 269 -6.67 37.24 -4.55
CA GLN A 269 -6.75 37.45 -3.08
C GLN A 269 -6.89 36.13 -2.30
N VAL A 270 -6.23 36.12 -1.15
CA VAL A 270 -6.10 35.03 -0.18
C VAL A 270 -7.45 34.78 0.52
N ALA A 271 -8.01 33.58 0.36
CA ALA A 271 -9.06 33.06 1.24
C ALA A 271 -9.13 31.53 1.12
N CYS A 272 -9.26 30.86 2.27
CA CYS A 272 -9.42 29.43 2.47
C CYS A 272 -10.29 28.78 1.37
N GLY A 273 -9.67 28.04 0.44
CA GLY A 273 -10.32 27.53 -0.75
C GLY A 273 -11.19 26.31 -0.47
N ARG A 274 -12.50 26.46 -0.67
CA ARG A 274 -13.39 25.35 -1.01
C ARG A 274 -12.76 24.54 -2.13
N LEU A 275 -12.66 23.22 -1.96
CA LEU A 275 -12.42 22.29 -3.05
C LEU A 275 -13.48 22.55 -4.13
N GLY A 276 -13.03 23.08 -5.27
CA GLY A 276 -13.85 23.24 -6.47
C GLY A 276 -14.41 21.90 -6.89
N SER A 277 -15.62 21.93 -7.45
CA SER A 277 -16.34 20.74 -7.93
C SER A 277 -15.46 19.92 -8.87
N VAL A 278 -14.91 18.83 -8.34
CA VAL A 278 -14.34 17.74 -9.12
C VAL A 278 -15.48 17.15 -9.95
N GLY A 279 -15.20 16.82 -11.22
CA GLY A 279 -16.13 16.13 -12.10
C GLY A 279 -16.69 14.87 -11.44
N LYS A 280 -17.80 14.36 -11.99
CA LYS A 280 -18.53 13.18 -11.50
C LYS A 280 -17.71 11.88 -11.62
N ASP A 281 -16.58 11.82 -10.95
CA ASP A 281 -15.69 10.66 -10.85
C ASP A 281 -15.86 10.12 -9.43
N GLY A 282 -16.30 8.85 -9.31
CA GLY A 282 -16.87 8.26 -8.07
C GLY A 282 -16.04 8.33 -6.77
N PHE A 283 -14.79 8.81 -6.82
CA PHE A 283 -13.95 9.03 -5.64
C PHE A 283 -14.18 10.38 -4.94
N GLY A 284 -14.85 11.34 -5.59
CA GLY A 284 -15.18 12.64 -4.99
C GLY A 284 -15.94 12.51 -3.67
N ASP A 285 -16.79 11.48 -3.57
CA ASP A 285 -17.57 11.18 -2.36
C ASP A 285 -16.71 10.64 -1.21
N ILE A 286 -15.58 9.96 -1.47
CA ILE A 286 -14.66 9.52 -0.40
C ILE A 286 -13.92 10.75 0.13
N ALA A 287 -13.31 11.53 -0.75
CA ALA A 287 -12.53 12.71 -0.37
C ALA A 287 -13.38 13.74 0.40
N ALA A 288 -14.64 13.92 0.00
CA ALA A 288 -15.56 14.85 0.65
C ALA A 288 -16.08 14.37 2.02
N ASN A 289 -16.08 13.06 2.30
CA ASN A 289 -16.64 12.48 3.53
C ASN A 289 -15.59 12.00 4.55
N ILE A 290 -14.30 12.22 4.30
CA ILE A 290 -13.27 11.96 5.30
C ILE A 290 -13.44 12.98 6.43
N LYS A 291 -14.05 12.52 7.53
CA LYS A 291 -13.97 13.21 8.81
C LYS A 291 -12.62 12.92 9.41
N CYS A 292 -11.75 13.93 9.50
CA CYS A 292 -10.52 13.85 10.28
C CYS A 292 -10.89 13.64 11.75
N GLN A 293 -10.92 12.39 12.21
CA GLN A 293 -10.76 12.09 13.62
C GLN A 293 -9.26 12.06 13.91
N CYS A 294 -8.73 13.22 14.30
CA CYS A 294 -7.45 13.29 14.98
C CYS A 294 -7.65 12.73 16.39
N TRP A 295 -6.88 11.70 16.73
CA TRP A 295 -6.64 11.32 18.12
C TRP A 295 -5.47 12.14 18.66
#